data_AF-A0A1H2NB61-F1
#
_entry.id   AF-A0A1H2NB61-F1
#
_cell.length_a   1.000
_cell.length_b   1.000
_cell.length_c   1.000
_cell.angle_alpha   90.00
_cell.angle_beta   90.00
_cell.angle_gamma   90.00
#
_symmetry.space_group_name_H-M   'P 1'
#
loop_
_entity.id
_entity.type
_entity.pdbx_description
1 polymer ?
#
loop_
_entity_poly.entity_id
_entity_poly.type
_entity_poly.pdbx_seq_one_letter_code
_entity_poly.pdbx_strand_id
1 'polypeptide(L)'
;MSSDASGTEQEQQPGGVAGATEDGRVYVVTPQAMAVEGPPAPQEEGAQPATASSVTDQVSEPAKVMRIATMIRQLLDEVKAAPLDEASRQRMGSIYTTSIGELKQGLSPDLVDELERLSLPFSAESTPSDAELRIAQAQLVGWLEGLFHGIQTALFAQQMAARAQLEQMRRALPQSGPQMPQPGGQPGGGPGGMYL
;
A
#
# COMPACT_ATOMS: atom_id res chain seq x y z
N MET A 1 31.42 48.85 -4.65
CA MET A 1 30.75 49.07 -5.95
C MET A 1 31.43 48.14 -6.92
N SER A 2 30.94 46.90 -7.03
CA SER A 2 29.99 46.44 -8.08
C SER A 2 30.81 45.62 -9.09
N SER A 3 30.42 44.47 -9.63
CA SER A 3 29.37 43.50 -9.37
C SER A 3 29.84 42.26 -10.16
N ASP A 4 29.86 41.09 -9.56
CA ASP A 4 30.08 39.82 -10.27
C ASP A 4 28.73 39.40 -10.89
N ALA A 5 28.66 39.37 -12.22
CA ALA A 5 27.50 38.94 -12.98
C ALA A 5 27.70 37.48 -13.41
N SER A 6 27.46 36.56 -12.48
CA SER A 6 27.32 35.14 -12.79
C SER A 6 25.89 34.85 -13.21
N GLY A 7 25.71 34.57 -14.50
CA GLY A 7 24.51 33.93 -15.01
C GLY A 7 24.33 32.56 -14.34
N THR A 8 23.13 32.29 -13.87
CA THR A 8 22.68 30.95 -13.49
C THR A 8 21.38 30.68 -14.22
N GLU A 9 21.50 29.82 -15.23
CA GLU A 9 20.39 29.08 -15.82
C GLU A 9 19.55 28.48 -14.69
N GLN A 10 18.30 28.94 -14.56
CA GLN A 10 17.33 28.30 -13.70
C GLN A 10 16.90 26.99 -14.36
N GLU A 11 17.55 25.94 -13.89
CA GLU A 11 17.21 24.54 -14.12
C GLU A 11 15.73 24.31 -13.80
N GLN A 12 14.94 24.01 -14.83
CA GLN A 12 13.55 23.61 -14.72
C GLN A 12 13.45 22.29 -13.95
N GLN A 13 13.15 22.37 -12.66
CA GLN A 13 12.69 21.23 -11.86
C GLN A 13 11.17 21.07 -12.03
N PRO A 14 10.64 19.85 -12.27
CA PRO A 14 9.21 19.61 -12.36
C PRO A 14 8.63 19.51 -10.95
N GLY A 15 8.56 20.64 -10.25
CA GLY A 15 8.11 20.71 -8.86
C GLY A 15 6.61 20.96 -8.78
N GLY A 16 5.84 19.98 -8.29
CA GLY A 16 4.43 20.16 -8.01
C GLY A 16 4.18 21.29 -6.99
N VAL A 17 3.13 22.07 -7.21
CA VAL A 17 2.78 23.20 -6.32
C VAL A 17 1.96 22.67 -5.15
N ALA A 18 2.45 22.85 -3.94
CA ALA A 18 1.71 22.60 -2.70
C ALA A 18 1.03 23.90 -2.22
N GLY A 19 -0.27 23.84 -1.94
CA GLY A 19 -1.05 24.97 -1.42
C GLY A 19 -2.02 24.53 -0.33
N ALA A 20 -2.42 25.46 0.55
CA ALA A 20 -3.42 25.24 1.58
C ALA A 20 -4.59 26.22 1.40
N THR A 21 -5.82 25.73 1.49
CA THR A 21 -7.04 26.54 1.49
C THR A 21 -7.30 27.15 2.88
N GLU A 22 -8.07 28.24 2.96
CA GLU A 22 -8.48 28.86 4.24
C GLU A 22 -9.19 27.90 5.20
N ASP A 23 -9.81 26.82 4.68
CA ASP A 23 -10.44 25.76 5.48
C ASP A 23 -9.45 24.68 5.96
N GLY A 24 -8.13 24.89 5.81
CA GLY A 24 -7.09 23.97 6.27
C GLY A 24 -6.82 22.75 5.38
N ARG A 25 -7.42 22.68 4.18
CA ARG A 25 -7.17 21.57 3.24
C ARG A 25 -5.91 21.83 2.42
N VAL A 26 -4.97 20.87 2.44
CA VAL A 26 -3.71 20.91 1.70
C VAL A 26 -3.85 20.15 0.38
N TYR A 27 -3.36 20.72 -0.71
CA TYR A 27 -3.33 20.06 -2.02
C TYR A 27 -1.95 20.18 -2.66
N VAL A 28 -1.52 19.11 -3.34
CA VAL A 28 -0.28 19.07 -4.12
C VAL A 28 -0.64 18.71 -5.55
N VAL A 29 -0.36 19.61 -6.49
CA VAL A 29 -0.63 19.38 -7.92
C VAL A 29 0.65 18.93 -8.59
N THR A 30 0.72 17.67 -9.01
CA THR A 30 1.76 17.18 -9.92
C THR A 30 1.18 16.93 -11.32
N PRO A 31 1.98 16.97 -12.39
CA PRO A 31 1.48 16.87 -13.77
C PRO A 31 0.74 15.56 -14.10
N GLN A 32 0.79 14.54 -13.24
CA GLN A 32 0.26 13.21 -13.53
C GLN A 32 -0.84 12.69 -12.58
N ALA A 33 -1.22 13.39 -11.50
CA ALA A 33 -2.38 13.01 -10.69
C ALA A 33 -2.81 14.12 -9.70
N MET A 34 -4.13 14.33 -9.57
CA MET A 34 -4.76 15.09 -8.48
C MET A 34 -5.02 14.12 -7.32
N ALA A 35 -4.21 14.19 -6.25
CA ALA A 35 -4.54 13.55 -4.97
C ALA A 35 -5.30 14.56 -4.11
N VAL A 36 -6.58 14.31 -3.88
CA VAL A 36 -7.40 15.08 -2.93
C VAL A 36 -7.59 14.22 -1.69
N GLU A 37 -6.90 14.55 -0.61
CA GLU A 37 -7.14 13.97 0.70
C GLU A 37 -8.34 14.72 1.32
N GLY A 38 -9.42 13.99 1.59
CA GLY A 38 -10.61 14.53 2.24
C GLY A 38 -10.39 14.71 3.74
N PRO A 39 -11.09 15.66 4.40
CA PRO A 39 -10.95 15.87 5.84
C PRO A 39 -11.34 14.61 6.64
N PRO A 40 -10.73 14.36 7.81
CA PRO A 40 -11.00 13.18 8.62
C PRO A 40 -12.46 13.19 9.09
N ALA A 41 -13.20 12.14 8.78
CA ALA A 41 -14.55 11.94 9.29
C ALA A 41 -14.50 11.65 10.80
N PRO A 42 -15.48 12.13 11.60
CA PRO A 42 -15.57 11.79 13.01
C PRO A 42 -15.77 10.29 13.18
N GLN A 43 -15.00 9.67 14.07
CA GLN A 43 -15.16 8.27 14.46
C GLN A 43 -16.49 8.09 15.20
N GLU A 44 -17.45 7.40 14.59
CA GLU A 44 -18.58 6.84 15.30
C GLU A 44 -18.15 5.51 15.94
N GLU A 45 -18.24 5.43 17.27
CA GLU A 45 -18.09 4.20 18.05
C GLU A 45 -19.18 3.19 17.64
N GLY A 46 -18.81 2.08 16.99
CA GLY A 46 -19.72 0.95 16.88
C GLY A 46 -19.61 0.02 15.66
N ALA A 47 -18.81 0.36 14.65
CA ALA A 47 -18.49 -0.59 13.58
C ALA A 47 -17.14 -0.21 12.99
N GLN A 48 -16.08 -0.96 13.32
CA GLN A 48 -14.85 -0.88 12.55
C GLN A 48 -15.12 -1.48 11.18
N PRO A 49 -15.13 -0.70 10.08
CA PRO A 49 -14.91 -1.31 8.80
C PRO A 49 -13.43 -1.69 8.81
N ALA A 50 -13.12 -2.99 8.69
CA ALA A 50 -11.74 -3.46 8.52
C ALA A 50 -11.23 -3.02 7.13
N THR A 51 -10.98 -1.72 6.96
CA THR A 51 -10.72 -1.07 5.68
C THR A 51 -9.27 -0.65 5.60
N ALA A 52 -8.54 -1.18 4.61
CA ALA A 52 -7.21 -0.78 4.15
C ALA A 52 -6.09 -0.74 5.20
N SER A 53 -6.22 0.10 6.23
CA SER A 53 -5.32 0.23 7.38
C SER A 53 -4.97 -1.14 7.96
N SER A 54 -5.95 -1.96 8.32
CA SER A 54 -5.70 -3.26 8.99
C SER A 54 -4.84 -4.26 8.18
N VAL A 55 -4.84 -4.20 6.84
CA VAL A 55 -4.03 -5.12 6.01
C VAL A 55 -2.61 -4.58 5.82
N THR A 56 -2.47 -3.26 5.67
CA THR A 56 -1.15 -2.62 5.62
C THR A 56 -0.47 -2.57 6.99
N ASP A 57 -1.25 -2.53 8.07
CA ASP A 57 -0.77 -2.45 9.46
C ASP A 57 -0.16 -3.78 9.93
N GLN A 58 -0.41 -4.89 9.22
CA GLN A 58 0.23 -6.18 9.51
C GLN A 58 1.75 -6.14 9.30
N VAL A 59 2.23 -5.32 8.36
CA VAL A 59 3.66 -5.22 8.00
C VAL A 59 4.08 -3.75 7.98
N SER A 60 4.72 -3.31 9.05
CA SER A 60 5.15 -1.91 9.21
C SER A 60 6.29 -1.52 8.25
N GLU A 61 7.16 -2.47 7.88
CA GLU A 61 8.27 -2.22 6.94
C GLU A 61 8.31 -3.24 5.78
N PRO A 62 7.39 -3.15 4.80
CA PRO A 62 7.27 -4.16 3.74
C PRO A 62 8.57 -4.34 2.94
N ALA A 63 9.26 -3.25 2.63
CA ALA A 63 10.50 -3.29 1.87
C ALA A 63 11.63 -4.02 2.63
N LYS A 64 11.72 -3.85 3.95
CA LYS A 64 12.72 -4.54 4.79
C LYS A 64 12.41 -6.03 4.83
N VAL A 65 11.16 -6.40 5.11
CA VAL A 65 10.73 -7.81 5.16
C VAL A 65 10.98 -8.51 3.82
N MET A 66 10.66 -7.88 2.68
CA MET A 66 10.92 -8.45 1.36
C MET A 66 12.41 -8.66 1.07
N ARG A 67 13.27 -7.72 1.49
CA ARG A 67 14.72 -7.85 1.33
C ARG A 67 15.26 -9.05 2.11
N ILE A 68 14.82 -9.20 3.36
CA ILE A 68 15.21 -10.32 4.22
C ILE A 68 14.67 -11.65 3.66
N ALA A 69 13.42 -11.68 3.20
CA ALA A 69 12.82 -12.86 2.59
C ALA A 69 13.63 -13.34 1.36
N THR A 70 14.03 -12.41 0.49
CA THR A 70 14.84 -12.71 -0.69
C THR A 70 16.21 -13.24 -0.29
N MET A 71 16.86 -12.62 0.71
CA MET A 71 18.14 -13.08 1.23
C MET A 71 18.05 -14.51 1.79
N ILE A 72 17.04 -14.82 2.60
CA ILE A 72 16.86 -16.17 3.17
C ILE A 72 16.62 -17.20 2.05
N ARG A 73 15.83 -16.85 1.03
CA ARG A 73 15.58 -17.72 -0.12
C ARG A 73 16.86 -18.04 -0.89
N GLN A 74 17.73 -17.05 -1.12
CA GLN A 74 19.04 -17.26 -1.76
C GLN A 74 19.95 -18.16 -0.92
N LEU A 75 19.97 -17.97 0.41
CA LEU A 75 20.74 -18.82 1.32
C LEU A 75 20.23 -20.27 1.34
N LEU A 76 18.90 -20.46 1.29
CA LEU A 76 18.29 -21.79 1.18
C LEU A 76 18.71 -22.50 -0.11
N ASP A 77 18.73 -21.77 -1.22
CA ASP A 77 19.18 -22.34 -2.49
C ASP A 77 20.67 -22.71 -2.46
N GLU A 78 21.51 -21.94 -1.77
CA GLU A 78 22.92 -22.28 -1.56
C GLU A 78 23.10 -23.59 -0.76
N VAL A 79 22.35 -23.76 0.35
CA VAL A 79 22.42 -24.99 1.18
C VAL A 79 21.89 -26.22 0.43
N LYS A 80 21.06 -26.01 -0.61
CA LYS A 80 20.58 -27.07 -1.50
C LYS A 80 21.57 -27.38 -2.63
N ALA A 81 22.40 -26.42 -3.03
CA ALA A 81 23.32 -26.56 -4.15
C ALA A 81 24.55 -27.43 -3.80
N ALA A 82 25.10 -27.28 -2.60
CA ALA A 82 26.27 -28.03 -2.15
C ALA A 82 26.26 -28.29 -0.63
N PRO A 83 26.94 -29.34 -0.14
CA PRO A 83 27.15 -29.55 1.28
C PRO A 83 27.98 -28.43 1.89
N LEU A 84 27.63 -28.00 3.11
CA LEU A 84 28.37 -26.98 3.83
C LEU A 84 29.40 -27.59 4.78
N ASP A 85 30.49 -26.86 5.05
CA ASP A 85 31.37 -27.17 6.15
C ASP A 85 30.82 -26.66 7.50
N GLU A 86 31.43 -27.09 8.60
CA GLU A 86 30.99 -26.74 9.96
C GLU A 86 30.96 -25.22 10.19
N ALA A 87 31.99 -24.50 9.73
CA ALA A 87 32.09 -23.05 9.89
C ALA A 87 30.98 -22.31 9.13
N SER A 88 30.66 -22.77 7.91
CA SER A 88 29.57 -22.22 7.10
C SER A 88 28.21 -22.49 7.73
N ARG A 89 28.00 -23.69 8.29
CA ARG A 89 26.76 -24.01 9.02
C ARG A 89 26.57 -23.14 10.25
N GLN A 90 27.63 -22.92 11.02
CA GLN A 90 27.58 -22.04 12.20
C GLN A 90 27.24 -20.59 11.81
N ARG A 91 27.86 -20.09 10.73
CA ARG A 91 27.54 -18.77 10.16
C ARG A 91 26.09 -18.71 9.69
N MET A 92 25.60 -19.75 9.03
CA MET A 92 24.22 -19.82 8.52
C MET A 92 23.20 -19.79 9.65
N GLY A 93 23.42 -20.55 10.73
CA GLY A 93 22.57 -20.52 11.92
C GLY A 93 22.53 -19.14 12.60
N SER A 94 23.67 -18.45 12.62
CA SER A 94 23.75 -17.07 13.13
C SER A 94 22.97 -16.10 12.24
N ILE A 95 23.12 -16.21 10.91
CA ILE A 95 22.36 -15.38 9.95
C ILE A 95 20.85 -15.63 10.09
N TYR A 96 20.42 -16.88 10.25
CA TYR A 96 19.01 -17.23 10.47
C TYR A 96 18.44 -16.54 11.72
N THR A 97 19.16 -16.65 12.84
CA THR A 97 18.75 -16.03 14.11
C THR A 97 18.65 -14.51 14.00
N THR A 98 19.65 -13.87 13.41
CA THR A 98 19.62 -12.42 13.16
C THR A 98 18.48 -12.03 12.22
N SER A 99 18.24 -12.82 11.17
CA SER A 99 17.16 -12.55 10.20
C SER A 99 15.78 -12.60 10.85
N ILE A 100 15.54 -13.53 11.78
CA ILE A 100 14.31 -13.56 12.58
C ILE A 100 14.17 -12.26 13.39
N GLY A 101 15.24 -11.84 14.08
CA GLY A 101 15.23 -10.60 14.85
C GLY A 101 14.92 -9.36 13.99
N GLU A 102 15.47 -9.31 12.78
CA GLU A 102 15.22 -8.23 11.82
C GLU A 102 13.81 -8.27 11.23
N LEU A 103 13.25 -9.47 10.99
CA LEU A 103 11.87 -9.63 10.54
C LEU A 103 10.89 -9.14 11.59
N LYS A 104 11.10 -9.47 12.87
CA LYS A 104 10.21 -9.05 13.97
C LYS A 104 10.05 -7.53 14.05
N GLN A 105 11.11 -6.77 13.74
CA GLN A 105 11.06 -5.30 13.72
C GLN A 105 10.13 -4.74 12.63
N GLY A 106 9.89 -5.50 11.55
CA GLY A 106 9.06 -5.08 10.42
C GLY A 106 7.64 -5.66 10.42
N LEU A 107 7.27 -6.42 11.45
CA LEU A 107 5.99 -7.13 11.57
C LEU A 107 5.15 -6.57 12.72
N SER A 108 3.84 -6.65 12.58
CA SER A 108 2.89 -6.39 13.67
C SER A 108 3.06 -7.37 14.84
N PRO A 109 2.66 -7.00 16.07
CA PRO A 109 2.76 -7.87 17.25
C PRO A 109 2.15 -9.26 17.05
N ASP A 110 0.98 -9.35 16.41
CA ASP A 110 0.30 -10.64 16.18
C ASP A 110 1.13 -11.58 15.28
N LEU A 111 1.76 -11.02 14.24
CA LEU A 111 2.64 -11.77 13.33
C LEU A 111 3.99 -12.09 13.97
N VAL A 112 4.49 -11.25 14.89
CA VAL A 112 5.66 -11.56 15.70
C VAL A 112 5.38 -12.78 16.57
N ASP A 113 4.24 -12.78 17.28
CA ASP A 113 3.84 -13.90 18.12
C ASP A 113 3.64 -15.18 17.30
N GLU A 114 3.09 -15.07 16.09
CA GLU A 114 2.98 -16.20 15.17
C GLU A 114 4.34 -16.72 14.72
N LEU A 115 5.22 -15.83 14.28
CA LEU A 115 6.58 -16.17 13.88
C LEU A 115 7.32 -16.89 15.00
N GLU A 116 7.23 -16.39 16.24
CA GLU A 116 7.87 -17.02 17.41
C GLU A 116 7.34 -18.41 17.74
N ARG A 117 6.02 -18.63 17.60
CA ARG A 117 5.43 -19.97 17.80
C ARG A 117 5.90 -20.98 16.76
N LEU A 118 6.16 -20.53 15.52
CA LEU A 118 6.54 -21.39 14.41
C LEU A 118 8.05 -21.58 14.31
N SER A 119 8.84 -20.57 14.67
CA SER A 119 10.30 -20.63 14.59
C SER A 119 10.89 -21.26 15.85
N LEU A 120 11.36 -22.51 15.76
CA LEU A 120 12.20 -23.08 16.81
C LEU A 120 13.65 -22.59 16.67
N PRO A 121 14.26 -22.01 17.72
CA PRO A 121 15.66 -21.64 17.72
C PRO A 121 16.57 -22.87 17.60
N PHE A 122 17.72 -22.73 16.96
CA PHE A 122 18.76 -23.76 17.01
C PHE A 122 19.37 -23.86 18.41
N SER A 123 19.84 -25.06 18.77
CA SER A 123 20.57 -25.29 20.01
C SER A 123 21.83 -24.44 20.08
N ALA A 124 22.09 -23.80 21.22
CA ALA A 124 23.33 -23.06 21.46
C ALA A 124 24.55 -23.97 21.66
N GLU A 125 24.33 -25.27 21.94
CA GLU A 125 25.40 -26.21 22.30
C GLU A 125 25.95 -26.99 21.10
N SER A 126 25.33 -26.87 19.92
CA SER A 126 25.71 -27.62 18.73
C SER A 126 25.49 -26.83 17.46
N THR A 127 26.40 -26.96 16.50
CA THR A 127 26.19 -26.41 15.16
C THR A 127 25.04 -27.14 14.47
N PRO A 128 24.06 -26.41 13.89
CA PRO A 128 22.97 -27.03 13.17
C PRO A 128 23.50 -27.80 11.97
N SER A 129 22.85 -28.91 11.62
CA SER A 129 23.14 -29.69 10.42
C SER A 129 22.61 -29.01 9.15
N ASP A 130 23.12 -29.40 7.98
CA ASP A 130 22.60 -28.92 6.69
C ASP A 130 21.09 -29.17 6.56
N ALA A 131 20.60 -30.31 7.07
CA ALA A 131 19.19 -30.67 7.01
C ALA A 131 18.33 -29.73 7.86
N GLU A 132 18.78 -29.43 9.09
CA GLU A 132 18.10 -28.48 9.98
C GLU A 132 18.07 -27.06 9.37
N LEU A 133 19.19 -26.61 8.78
CA LEU A 133 19.25 -25.32 8.09
C LEU A 133 18.25 -25.24 6.93
N ARG A 134 18.20 -26.28 6.07
CA ARG A 134 17.25 -26.32 4.94
C ARG A 134 15.81 -26.29 5.42
N ILE A 135 15.45 -27.06 6.44
CA ILE A 135 14.08 -27.12 6.96
C ILE A 135 13.69 -25.77 7.56
N ALA A 136 14.52 -25.21 8.43
CA ALA A 136 14.24 -23.94 9.10
C ALA A 136 14.10 -22.77 8.11
N GLN A 137 14.99 -22.69 7.10
CA GLN A 137 14.91 -21.66 6.07
C GLN A 137 13.72 -21.88 5.14
N ALA A 138 13.44 -23.11 4.71
CA ALA A 138 12.28 -23.41 3.86
C ALA A 138 10.96 -23.08 4.56
N GLN A 139 10.85 -23.37 5.85
CA GLN A 139 9.70 -22.99 6.66
C GLN A 139 9.50 -21.47 6.68
N LEU A 140 10.58 -20.72 6.91
CA LEU A 140 10.52 -19.26 6.96
C LEU A 140 10.17 -18.63 5.61
N VAL A 141 10.76 -19.13 4.52
CA VAL A 141 10.44 -18.71 3.15
C VAL A 141 8.96 -18.99 2.83
N GLY A 142 8.48 -20.20 3.12
CA GLY A 142 7.09 -20.58 2.86
C GLY A 142 6.08 -19.75 3.66
N TRP A 143 6.38 -19.47 4.94
CA TRP A 143 5.53 -18.62 5.77
C TRP A 143 5.49 -17.18 5.24
N LEU A 144 6.64 -16.60 4.87
CA LEU A 144 6.71 -15.26 4.29
C LEU A 144 5.97 -15.16 2.96
N GLU A 145 6.08 -16.17 2.10
CA GLU A 145 5.32 -16.24 0.84
C GLU A 145 3.81 -16.30 1.08
N GLY A 146 3.37 -17.09 2.07
CA GLY A 146 1.98 -17.14 2.50
C GLY A 146 1.47 -15.78 3.02
N LEU A 147 2.27 -15.11 3.85
CA LEU A 147 1.96 -13.77 4.37
C LEU A 147 1.77 -12.76 3.24
N PHE A 148 2.75 -12.66 2.33
CA PHE A 148 2.66 -11.71 1.21
C PHE A 148 1.49 -12.02 0.27
N HIS A 149 1.23 -13.30 0.01
CA HIS A 149 0.08 -13.70 -0.81
C HIS A 149 -1.26 -13.36 -0.13
N GLY A 150 -1.36 -13.54 1.19
CA GLY A 150 -2.53 -13.16 1.99
C GLY A 150 -2.81 -11.66 1.92
N ILE A 151 -1.77 -10.84 2.12
CA ILE A 151 -1.86 -9.38 2.03
C ILE A 151 -2.29 -8.94 0.63
N GLN A 152 -1.68 -9.50 -0.42
CA GLN A 152 -2.04 -9.17 -1.81
C GLN A 152 -3.50 -9.51 -2.13
N THR A 153 -3.95 -10.70 -1.70
CA THR A 153 -5.33 -11.15 -1.88
C THR A 153 -6.31 -10.22 -1.18
N ALA A 154 -6.01 -9.84 0.07
CA ALA A 154 -6.85 -8.94 0.85
C ALA A 154 -6.93 -7.53 0.23
N LEU A 155 -5.79 -6.98 -0.22
CA LEU A 155 -5.74 -5.68 -0.90
C LEU A 155 -6.52 -5.71 -2.23
N PHE A 156 -6.39 -6.77 -3.01
CA PHE A 156 -7.15 -6.93 -4.25
C PHE A 156 -8.66 -6.99 -3.99
N ALA A 157 -9.10 -7.76 -2.98
CA ALA A 157 -10.50 -7.84 -2.59
C ALA A 157 -11.06 -6.49 -2.15
N GLN A 158 -10.29 -5.71 -1.38
CA GLN A 158 -10.65 -4.36 -0.97
C GLN A 158 -10.80 -3.41 -2.17
N GLN A 159 -9.87 -3.44 -3.12
CA GLN A 159 -9.95 -2.63 -4.34
C GLN A 159 -11.21 -2.98 -5.17
N MET A 160 -11.55 -4.26 -5.27
CA MET A 160 -12.75 -4.70 -5.98
C MET A 160 -14.03 -4.26 -5.27
N ALA A 161 -14.10 -4.38 -3.95
CA ALA A 161 -15.24 -3.91 -3.14
C ALA A 161 -15.42 -2.39 -3.26
N ALA A 162 -14.34 -1.62 -3.18
CA ALA A 162 -14.37 -0.17 -3.34
C ALA A 162 -14.87 0.25 -4.74
N ARG A 163 -14.43 -0.45 -5.80
CA ARG A 163 -14.92 -0.21 -7.17
C ARG A 163 -16.42 -0.49 -7.30
N ALA A 164 -16.90 -1.61 -6.76
CA ALA A 164 -18.32 -1.95 -6.78
C ALA A 164 -19.18 -0.91 -6.04
N GLN A 165 -18.71 -0.41 -4.89
CA GLN A 165 -19.39 0.66 -4.16
C GLN A 165 -19.48 1.97 -4.98
N LEU A 166 -18.38 2.36 -5.66
CA LEU A 166 -18.38 3.54 -6.53
C LEU A 166 -19.34 3.40 -7.71
N GLU A 167 -19.40 2.23 -8.34
CA GLU A 167 -20.35 1.95 -9.42
C GLU A 167 -21.81 2.00 -8.94
N GLN A 168 -22.08 1.47 -7.74
CA GLN A 168 -23.40 1.52 -7.13
C GLN A 168 -23.81 2.97 -6.81
N MET A 169 -22.91 3.79 -6.26
CA MET A 169 -23.16 5.22 -6.03
C MET A 169 -23.40 5.98 -7.33
N ARG A 170 -22.63 5.70 -8.39
CA ARG A 170 -22.84 6.28 -9.73
C ARG A 170 -24.21 5.92 -10.31
N ARG A 171 -24.69 4.71 -10.07
CA ARG A 171 -26.02 4.26 -10.53
C ARG A 171 -27.16 4.83 -9.67
N ALA A 172 -26.90 5.11 -8.40
CA ALA A 172 -27.86 5.72 -7.47
C ALA A 172 -28.00 7.24 -7.63
N LEU A 173 -27.03 7.92 -8.25
CA LEU A 173 -27.19 9.33 -8.62
C LEU A 173 -28.19 9.43 -9.79
N PRO A 174 -29.34 10.12 -9.61
CA PRO A 174 -30.27 10.32 -10.70
C PRO A 174 -29.57 11.08 -11.82
N GLN A 175 -29.68 10.56 -13.05
CA GLN A 175 -29.41 11.38 -14.23
C GLN A 175 -30.42 12.52 -14.21
N SER A 176 -30.06 13.67 -13.63
CA SER A 176 -30.70 14.93 -13.94
C SER A 176 -30.35 15.27 -15.39
N GLY A 177 -30.97 14.54 -16.32
CA GLY A 177 -31.01 14.91 -17.72
C GLY A 177 -31.70 16.26 -17.83
N PRO A 178 -31.20 17.20 -18.66
CA PRO A 178 -31.93 18.42 -18.94
C PRO A 178 -33.27 18.04 -19.59
N GLN A 179 -34.34 18.14 -18.81
CA GLN A 179 -35.70 18.10 -19.32
C GLN A 179 -35.91 19.40 -20.09
N MET A 180 -35.51 19.39 -21.37
CA MET A 180 -35.86 20.45 -22.31
C MET A 180 -37.38 20.55 -22.37
N PRO A 181 -37.99 21.69 -21.98
CA PRO A 181 -39.42 21.87 -22.08
C PRO A 181 -39.83 21.83 -23.55
N GLN A 182 -40.78 20.96 -23.87
CA GLN A 182 -41.43 20.92 -25.16
C GLN A 182 -42.29 22.19 -25.34
N PRO A 183 -42.02 23.07 -26.32
CA PRO A 183 -42.87 24.24 -26.54
C PRO A 183 -44.06 23.82 -27.40
N GLY A 184 -45.23 23.71 -26.78
CA GLY A 184 -46.49 23.52 -27.50
C GLY A 184 -47.69 24.01 -26.71
N GLY A 185 -48.33 25.09 -27.18
CA GLY A 185 -49.74 25.39 -26.88
C GLY A 185 -50.05 26.82 -26.42
N GLN A 186 -50.50 27.67 -27.37
CA GLN A 186 -51.36 28.86 -27.17
C GLN A 186 -52.67 28.50 -26.41
N PRO A 187 -53.51 29.43 -25.85
CA PRO A 187 -53.99 30.65 -26.54
C PRO A 187 -54.35 31.88 -25.66
N GLY A 188 -54.57 33.06 -26.28
CA GLY A 188 -55.50 34.06 -25.72
C GLY A 188 -55.20 35.54 -25.95
N GLY A 189 -55.90 36.15 -26.91
CA GLY A 189 -56.65 37.39 -26.66
C GLY A 189 -55.97 38.75 -26.91
N GLY A 190 -56.23 39.33 -28.09
CA GLY A 190 -56.09 40.78 -28.32
C GLY A 190 -56.61 41.17 -29.71
N PRO A 191 -57.75 41.88 -29.83
CA PRO A 191 -58.35 42.20 -31.12
C PRO A 191 -57.90 43.58 -31.64
N GLY A 192 -57.84 43.69 -32.96
CA GLY A 192 -58.11 44.94 -33.67
C GLY A 192 -56.91 45.74 -34.15
N GLY A 193 -56.77 45.88 -35.47
CA GLY A 193 -55.87 46.84 -36.09
C GLY A 193 -55.62 46.59 -37.57
N MET A 194 -56.66 46.72 -38.39
CA MET A 194 -56.58 46.86 -39.85
C MET A 194 -55.83 48.16 -40.22
N TYR A 195 -55.08 48.18 -41.32
CA TYR A 195 -55.23 49.09 -42.47
C TYR A 195 -53.94 49.15 -43.32
N LEU A 196 -54.12 48.65 -44.55
CA LEU A 196 -53.57 49.08 -45.85
C LEU A 196 -52.05 49.20 -46.01
#